data_AF-A0A561R364-F1
#
_entry.id   AF-A0A561R364-F1
#
_cell.length_a   1.000
_cell.length_b   1.000
_cell.length_c   1.000
_cell.angle_alpha   90.00
_cell.angle_beta   90.00
_cell.angle_gamma   90.00
#
_symmetry.space_group_name_H-M   'P 1'
#
loop_
_entity.id
_entity.type
_entity.pdbx_description
1 polymer ?
#
loop_
_entity_poly.entity_id
_entity_poly.type
_entity_poly.pdbx_seq_one_letter_code
_entity_poly.pdbx_strand_id
1 'polypeptide(L)'
;MTSQSTTSTGSSTAKNAGNNAGSWLRSYYFTRGAFSVAWVAAAFATGSNFGPVTAVLLVGYPLWDAAANLVDARRNGGLGKNPTQTLNVFVSTLTAAAVAIGLGYGMNAVLAVFGAWAIFSGLLQLATGVRRWKIAGAQWAMILSGAQSSLAGAHFIVKATGDTVPSIVDIAPYAAFGAFYFLVSAISLSISAYRARRSA
;
A
#
# COMPACT_ATOMS: atom_id res chain seq x y z
N MET A 1 54.43 -3.11 25.73
CA MET A 1 53.91 -3.29 24.35
C MET A 1 52.50 -3.83 24.44
N THR A 2 51.49 -2.98 24.39
CA THR A 2 50.08 -3.42 24.40
C THR A 2 49.23 -2.37 23.72
N SER A 3 48.81 -2.62 22.48
CA SER A 3 47.68 -1.96 21.83
C SER A 3 47.37 -2.66 20.51
N GLN A 4 46.50 -3.66 20.55
CA GLN A 4 45.65 -4.02 19.42
C GLN A 4 44.31 -4.52 19.95
N SER A 5 43.25 -4.27 19.16
CA SER A 5 41.89 -4.81 19.27
C SER A 5 40.81 -3.90 19.90
N THR A 6 40.30 -2.94 19.13
CA THR A 6 38.93 -2.41 19.33
C THR A 6 38.17 -2.08 18.04
N THR A 7 38.74 -2.22 16.84
CA THR A 7 38.12 -1.66 15.61
C THR A 7 37.35 -2.67 14.73
N SER A 8 37.36 -3.98 14.98
CA SER A 8 36.69 -4.96 14.09
C SER A 8 35.20 -5.18 14.38
N THR A 9 34.73 -4.92 15.61
CA THR A 9 33.37 -5.23 16.04
C THR A 9 32.32 -4.24 15.52
N GLY A 10 32.73 -2.98 15.26
CA GLY A 10 31.83 -1.93 14.76
C GLY A 10 31.44 -2.10 13.28
N SER A 11 32.38 -2.54 12.45
CA SER A 11 32.15 -2.70 11.00
C SER A 11 31.32 -3.95 10.67
N SER A 12 31.51 -5.05 11.40
CA SER A 12 30.71 -6.28 11.24
C SER A 12 29.25 -6.07 11.68
N THR A 13 29.04 -5.34 12.79
CA THR A 13 27.71 -5.06 13.33
C THR A 13 26.92 -4.13 12.42
N ALA A 14 27.55 -3.08 11.88
CA ALA A 14 26.93 -2.16 10.92
C ALA A 14 26.62 -2.86 9.58
N LYS A 15 27.52 -3.71 9.08
CA LYS A 15 27.30 -4.49 7.86
C LYS A 15 26.18 -5.52 8.02
N ASN A 16 26.10 -6.19 9.18
CA ASN A 16 25.00 -7.11 9.50
C ASN A 16 23.67 -6.37 9.67
N ALA A 17 23.65 -5.21 10.32
CA ALA A 17 22.46 -4.39 10.42
C ALA A 17 21.94 -3.92 9.05
N GLY A 18 22.84 -3.48 8.15
CA GLY A 18 22.49 -3.10 6.78
C GLY A 18 21.97 -4.27 5.93
N ASN A 19 22.60 -5.45 6.04
CA ASN A 19 22.13 -6.66 5.36
C ASN A 19 20.77 -7.13 5.88
N ASN A 20 20.54 -7.07 7.19
CA ASN A 20 19.27 -7.44 7.81
C ASN A 20 18.15 -6.45 7.43
N ALA A 21 18.43 -5.15 7.40
CA ALA A 21 17.48 -4.14 6.94
C ALA A 21 17.09 -4.35 5.47
N GLY A 22 18.07 -4.61 4.58
CA GLY A 22 17.83 -4.89 3.16
C GLY A 22 17.04 -6.19 2.94
N SER A 23 17.35 -7.26 3.69
CA SER A 23 16.63 -8.54 3.61
C SER A 23 15.19 -8.41 4.09
N TRP A 24 14.96 -7.70 5.20
CA TRP A 24 13.62 -7.45 5.72
C TRP A 24 12.78 -6.62 4.75
N LEU A 25 13.33 -5.53 4.21
CA LEU A 25 12.60 -4.66 3.28
C LEU A 25 12.22 -5.42 2.00
N ARG A 26 13.10 -6.28 1.50
CA ARG A 26 12.81 -7.19 0.39
C ARG A 26 11.63 -8.12 0.72
N SER A 27 11.70 -8.80 1.87
CA SER A 27 10.62 -9.69 2.32
C SER A 27 9.30 -8.94 2.46
N TYR A 28 9.33 -7.73 3.02
CA TYR A 28 8.17 -6.87 3.20
C TYR A 28 7.47 -6.55 1.87
N TYR A 29 8.22 -6.11 0.84
CA TYR A 29 7.64 -5.84 -0.48
C TYR A 29 7.15 -7.10 -1.19
N PHE A 30 7.85 -8.24 -1.05
CA PHE A 30 7.39 -9.51 -1.58
C PHE A 30 6.07 -9.95 -0.95
N THR A 31 5.95 -9.87 0.38
CA THR A 31 4.73 -10.22 1.11
C THR A 31 3.56 -9.32 0.71
N ARG A 32 3.79 -8.01 0.54
CA ARG A 32 2.75 -7.10 0.03
C ARG A 32 2.34 -7.43 -1.40
N GLY A 33 3.30 -7.66 -2.29
CA GLY A 33 3.02 -8.04 -3.68
C GLY A 33 2.26 -9.36 -3.79
N ALA A 34 2.69 -10.39 -3.06
CA ALA A 34 2.04 -11.71 -3.05
C ALA A 34 0.60 -11.63 -2.56
N PHE A 35 0.33 -10.87 -1.49
CA PHE A 35 -1.02 -10.65 -1.01
C PHE A 35 -1.87 -9.92 -2.08
N SER A 36 -1.37 -8.86 -2.69
CA SER A 36 -2.11 -8.14 -3.74
C SER A 36 -2.43 -9.04 -4.93
N VAL A 37 -1.50 -9.88 -5.38
CA VAL A 37 -1.74 -10.86 -6.46
C VAL A 37 -2.80 -11.89 -6.03
N ALA A 38 -2.67 -12.46 -4.84
CA ALA A 38 -3.65 -13.43 -4.32
C ALA A 38 -5.04 -12.81 -4.18
N TRP A 39 -5.11 -11.56 -3.71
CA TRP A 39 -6.36 -10.82 -3.58
C TRP A 39 -7.01 -10.56 -4.94
N VAL A 40 -6.24 -10.10 -5.93
CA VAL A 40 -6.74 -9.88 -7.31
C VAL A 40 -7.24 -11.20 -7.91
N ALA A 41 -6.47 -12.28 -7.78
CA ALA A 41 -6.88 -13.60 -8.26
C ALA A 41 -8.18 -14.07 -7.58
N ALA A 42 -8.29 -13.89 -6.26
CA ALA A 42 -9.49 -14.21 -5.51
C ALA A 42 -10.69 -13.35 -5.95
N ALA A 43 -10.51 -12.05 -6.16
CA ALA A 43 -11.56 -11.16 -6.66
C ALA A 43 -12.10 -11.64 -8.02
N PHE A 44 -11.23 -11.97 -8.98
CA PHE A 44 -11.65 -12.52 -10.26
C PHE A 44 -12.29 -13.90 -10.14
N ALA A 45 -11.78 -14.78 -9.27
CA ALA A 45 -12.36 -16.10 -9.02
C ALA A 45 -13.76 -16.02 -8.38
N THR A 46 -14.01 -15.00 -7.57
CA THR A 46 -15.32 -14.77 -6.94
C THR A 46 -16.33 -14.18 -7.92
N GLY A 47 -15.85 -13.42 -8.91
CA GLY A 47 -16.66 -12.87 -10.01
C GLY A 47 -17.73 -11.90 -9.52
N SER A 48 -18.92 -11.98 -10.13
CA SER A 48 -20.07 -11.12 -9.77
C SER A 48 -20.86 -11.63 -8.56
N ASN A 49 -20.44 -12.72 -7.92
CA ASN A 49 -21.19 -13.30 -6.80
C ASN A 49 -21.03 -12.44 -5.54
N PHE A 50 -22.16 -11.94 -5.03
CA PHE A 50 -22.21 -11.31 -3.71
C PHE A 50 -22.42 -12.37 -2.64
N GLY A 51 -21.46 -12.48 -1.70
CA GLY A 51 -21.52 -13.47 -0.63
C GLY A 51 -20.41 -13.29 0.41
N PRO A 52 -20.34 -14.19 1.40
CA PRO A 52 -19.41 -14.06 2.53
C PRO A 52 -17.93 -13.94 2.11
N VAL A 53 -17.53 -14.65 1.05
CA VAL A 53 -16.16 -14.59 0.51
C VAL A 53 -15.85 -13.18 -0.02
N THR A 54 -16.75 -12.59 -0.80
CA THR A 54 -16.62 -11.22 -1.32
C THR A 54 -16.53 -10.20 -0.19
N ALA A 55 -17.37 -10.34 0.85
CA ALA A 55 -17.32 -9.50 2.05
C ALA A 55 -15.97 -9.59 2.77
N VAL A 56 -15.45 -10.81 2.97
CA VAL A 56 -14.13 -11.03 3.59
C VAL A 56 -13.02 -10.42 2.75
N LEU A 57 -13.06 -10.55 1.43
CA LEU A 57 -12.05 -9.94 0.55
C LEU A 57 -12.08 -8.42 0.62
N LEU A 58 -13.27 -7.80 0.58
CA LEU A 58 -13.43 -6.34 0.60
C LEU A 58 -12.96 -5.71 1.90
N VAL A 59 -13.23 -6.34 3.05
CA VAL A 59 -12.75 -5.88 4.36
C VAL A 59 -11.28 -6.28 4.58
N GLY A 60 -10.87 -7.44 4.08
CA GLY A 60 -9.53 -7.99 4.26
C GLY A 60 -8.44 -7.15 3.60
N TYR A 61 -8.72 -6.50 2.47
CA TYR A 61 -7.71 -5.70 1.78
C TYR A 61 -7.29 -4.44 2.56
N PRO A 62 -8.20 -3.56 3.02
CA PRO A 62 -7.81 -2.43 3.87
C PRO A 62 -7.20 -2.87 5.21
N LEU A 63 -7.68 -3.96 5.81
CA LEU A 63 -7.08 -4.49 7.05
C LEU A 63 -5.63 -4.95 6.84
N TRP A 64 -5.35 -5.63 5.73
CA TRP A 64 -3.99 -6.04 5.38
C TRP A 64 -3.07 -4.83 5.19
N ASP A 65 -3.54 -3.80 4.48
CA ASP A 65 -2.76 -2.59 4.27
C ASP A 65 -2.46 -1.86 5.59
N ALA A 66 -3.45 -1.77 6.50
CA ALA A 66 -3.24 -1.26 7.85
C ALA A 66 -2.18 -2.09 8.61
N ALA A 67 -2.28 -3.41 8.57
CA ALA A 67 -1.32 -4.30 9.24
C ALA A 67 0.10 -4.13 8.69
N ALA A 68 0.26 -4.05 7.36
CA ALA A 68 1.56 -3.88 6.73
C ALA A 68 2.21 -2.54 7.10
N ASN A 69 1.47 -1.43 7.05
CA ASN A 69 1.97 -0.11 7.43
C ASN A 69 2.26 -0.02 8.94
N LEU A 70 1.50 -0.73 9.78
CA LEU A 70 1.77 -0.82 11.22
C LEU A 70 3.07 -1.59 11.51
N VAL A 71 3.31 -2.70 10.82
CA VAL A 71 4.55 -3.48 10.95
C VAL A 71 5.75 -2.65 10.51
N ASP A 72 5.63 -1.91 9.40
CA ASP A 72 6.66 -0.99 8.91
C ASP A 72 6.96 0.11 9.94
N ALA A 73 5.92 0.78 10.45
CA ALA A 73 6.09 1.83 11.46
C ALA A 73 6.72 1.29 12.74
N ARG A 74 6.29 0.13 13.25
CA ARG A 74 6.85 -0.48 14.48
C ARG A 74 8.35 -0.79 14.32
N ARG A 75 8.78 -1.24 13.15
CA ARG A 75 10.19 -1.53 12.85
C ARG A 75 11.03 -0.25 12.73
N ASN A 76 10.43 0.85 12.28
CA ASN A 76 11.12 2.12 12.01
C ASN A 76 10.91 3.17 13.11
N GLY A 77 10.72 2.76 14.38
CA GLY A 77 10.67 3.68 15.52
C GLY A 77 9.26 4.10 15.97
N GLY A 78 8.23 3.38 15.52
CA GLY A 78 6.84 3.54 15.94
C GLY A 78 6.04 4.53 15.10
N LEU A 79 4.73 4.56 15.31
CA LEU A 79 3.79 5.42 14.58
C LEU A 79 4.12 6.92 14.74
N GLY A 80 4.48 7.36 15.95
CA GLY A 80 4.83 8.76 16.21
C GLY A 80 6.02 9.29 15.40
N LYS A 81 6.95 8.43 14.96
CA LYS A 81 8.10 8.80 14.12
C LYS A 81 7.84 8.61 12.62
N ASN A 82 6.73 7.98 12.25
CA ASN A 82 6.39 7.60 10.89
C ASN A 82 4.98 8.13 10.54
N PRO A 83 4.83 9.45 10.31
CA PRO A 83 3.52 10.08 10.13
C PRO A 83 2.78 9.56 8.89
N THR A 84 3.49 9.23 7.82
CA THR A 84 2.90 8.67 6.59
C THR A 84 2.30 7.29 6.83
N GLN A 85 3.04 6.39 7.49
CA GLN A 85 2.58 5.06 7.85
C GLN A 85 1.42 5.14 8.84
N THR A 86 1.47 6.08 9.78
CA THR A 86 0.39 6.32 10.75
C THR A 86 -0.90 6.75 10.07
N LEU A 87 -0.80 7.67 9.11
CA LEU A 87 -1.93 8.10 8.31
C LEU A 87 -2.51 6.91 7.53
N ASN A 88 -1.67 6.09 6.89
CA ASN A 88 -2.14 4.90 6.17
C ASN A 88 -2.82 3.88 7.11
N VAL A 89 -2.26 3.60 8.28
CA VAL A 89 -2.90 2.71 9.27
C VAL A 89 -4.28 3.23 9.63
N PHE A 90 -4.39 4.52 9.95
CA PHE A 90 -5.66 5.14 10.33
C PHE A 90 -6.68 5.08 9.18
N VAL A 91 -6.27 5.52 7.99
CA VAL A 91 -7.11 5.58 6.80
C VAL A 91 -7.57 4.18 6.38
N SER A 92 -6.68 3.20 6.33
CA SER A 92 -7.02 1.82 5.93
C SER A 92 -7.91 1.13 6.98
N THR A 93 -7.75 1.44 8.27
CA THR A 93 -8.65 0.96 9.32
C THR A 93 -10.05 1.59 9.20
N LEU A 94 -10.11 2.89 8.94
CA LEU A 94 -11.38 3.59 8.72
C LEU A 94 -12.11 3.03 7.48
N THR A 95 -11.37 2.78 6.40
CA THR A 95 -11.89 2.16 5.18
C THR A 95 -12.41 0.75 5.47
N ALA A 96 -11.69 -0.08 6.24
CA ALA A 96 -12.17 -1.41 6.63
C ALA A 96 -13.52 -1.33 7.36
N ALA A 97 -13.66 -0.42 8.32
CA ALA A 97 -14.89 -0.22 9.07
C ALA A 97 -16.03 0.29 8.17
N ALA A 98 -15.76 1.27 7.31
CA ALA A 98 -16.74 1.83 6.40
C ALA A 98 -17.23 0.79 5.36
N VAL A 99 -16.34 -0.08 4.87
CA VAL A 99 -16.70 -1.20 3.99
C VAL A 99 -17.54 -2.23 4.74
N ALA A 100 -17.17 -2.57 5.98
CA ALA A 100 -17.94 -3.51 6.80
C ALA A 100 -19.38 -3.01 7.04
N ILE A 101 -19.55 -1.72 7.31
CA ILE A 101 -20.87 -1.09 7.43
C ILE A 101 -21.58 -1.08 6.08
N GLY A 102 -20.88 -0.68 5.01
CA GLY A 102 -21.42 -0.59 3.64
C GLY A 102 -21.93 -1.93 3.10
N LEU A 103 -21.33 -3.05 3.51
CA LEU A 103 -21.81 -4.39 3.14
C LEU A 103 -23.26 -4.66 3.60
N GLY A 104 -23.72 -4.01 4.67
CA GLY A 104 -25.11 -4.07 5.12
C GLY A 104 -26.10 -3.31 4.22
N TYR A 105 -25.61 -2.45 3.34
CA TYR A 105 -26.40 -1.60 2.42
C TYR A 105 -26.23 -1.99 0.94
N GLY A 106 -25.47 -3.05 0.65
CA GLY A 106 -25.24 -3.57 -0.69
C GLY A 106 -23.97 -3.06 -1.38
N MET A 107 -23.64 -3.64 -2.54
CA MET A 107 -22.37 -3.36 -3.22
C MET A 107 -22.24 -1.92 -3.73
N ASN A 108 -23.37 -1.28 -4.05
CA ASN A 108 -23.40 0.14 -4.43
C ASN A 108 -22.85 1.01 -3.30
N ALA A 109 -23.25 0.74 -2.05
CA ALA A 109 -22.75 1.46 -0.88
C ALA A 109 -21.26 1.19 -0.64
N VAL A 110 -20.81 -0.06 -0.80
CA VAL A 110 -19.39 -0.41 -0.69
C VAL A 110 -18.56 0.34 -1.74
N LEU A 111 -18.99 0.33 -3.01
CA LEU A 111 -18.29 1.03 -4.08
C LEU A 111 -18.29 2.54 -3.86
N ALA A 112 -19.38 3.11 -3.34
CA ALA A 112 -19.44 4.52 -2.97
C ALA A 112 -18.44 4.88 -1.85
N VAL A 113 -18.29 4.02 -0.84
CA VAL A 113 -17.28 4.20 0.23
C VAL A 113 -15.86 4.19 -0.36
N PHE A 114 -15.53 3.22 -1.21
CA PHE A 114 -14.24 3.19 -1.90
C PHE A 114 -14.03 4.42 -2.79
N GLY A 115 -15.08 4.89 -3.47
CA GLY A 115 -15.05 6.07 -4.31
C GLY A 115 -14.78 7.36 -3.52
N ALA A 116 -15.52 7.58 -2.43
CA ALA A 116 -15.31 8.72 -1.55
C ALA A 116 -13.91 8.71 -0.94
N TRP A 117 -13.45 7.54 -0.47
CA TRP A 117 -12.10 7.37 0.06
C TRP A 117 -11.01 7.73 -0.96
N ALA A 118 -11.15 7.25 -2.21
CA ALA A 118 -10.20 7.52 -3.28
C ALA A 118 -10.17 9.01 -3.69
N ILE A 119 -11.32 9.70 -3.69
CA ILE A 119 -11.41 11.15 -3.91
C ILE A 119 -10.70 11.90 -2.79
N PHE A 120 -11.05 11.65 -1.53
CA PHE A 120 -10.45 12.36 -0.39
C PHE A 120 -8.93 12.16 -0.34
N SER A 121 -8.47 10.91 -0.51
CA SER A 121 -7.05 10.59 -0.52
C SER A 121 -6.33 11.26 -1.70
N GLY A 122 -6.96 11.25 -2.88
CA GLY A 122 -6.42 11.84 -4.09
C GLY A 122 -6.27 13.37 -4.01
N LEU A 123 -7.30 14.06 -3.50
CA LEU A 123 -7.29 15.50 -3.32
C LEU A 123 -6.26 15.95 -2.29
N LEU A 124 -6.11 15.23 -1.18
CA LEU A 124 -5.08 15.51 -0.18
C LEU A 124 -3.66 15.32 -0.74
N GLN A 125 -3.44 14.28 -1.55
CA GLN A 125 -2.16 14.06 -2.24
C GLN A 125 -1.88 15.17 -3.25
N LEU A 126 -2.89 15.57 -4.03
CA LEU A 126 -2.78 16.64 -5.02
C LEU A 126 -2.46 17.99 -4.35
N ALA A 127 -3.21 18.35 -3.31
CA ALA A 127 -2.99 19.59 -2.56
C ALA A 127 -1.59 19.66 -1.94
N THR A 128 -1.13 18.54 -1.37
CA THR A 128 0.23 18.46 -0.80
C THR A 128 1.30 18.52 -1.87
N GLY A 129 1.13 17.82 -2.99
CA GLY A 129 2.04 17.82 -4.13
C GLY A 129 2.19 19.22 -4.73
N VAL A 130 1.07 19.93 -4.94
CA VAL A 130 1.05 21.32 -5.43
C VAL A 130 1.71 22.27 -4.44
N ARG A 131 1.43 22.14 -3.14
CA ARG A 131 2.04 23.00 -2.10
C ARG A 131 3.55 22.81 -2.00
N ARG A 132 4.03 21.58 -2.16
CA ARG A 132 5.47 21.23 -2.10
C ARG A 132 6.20 21.40 -3.44
N TRP A 133 5.47 21.61 -4.53
CA TRP A 133 6.03 21.83 -5.86
C TRP A 133 7.04 22.98 -5.87
N LYS A 134 6.71 24.09 -5.21
CA LYS A 134 7.56 25.30 -5.14
C LYS A 134 8.82 25.12 -4.30
N ILE A 135 8.89 24.09 -3.46
CA ILE A 135 9.97 23.89 -2.48
C ILE A 135 10.93 22.77 -2.91
N ALA A 136 10.40 21.70 -3.53
CA ALA A 136 11.18 20.48 -3.78
C ALA A 136 11.21 20.03 -5.24
N GLY A 137 10.44 20.64 -6.17
CA GLY A 137 10.49 20.43 -7.63
C GLY A 137 10.18 19.02 -8.17
N ALA A 138 10.18 17.98 -7.33
CA ALA A 138 10.18 16.57 -7.72
C ALA A 138 8.93 15.79 -7.24
N GLN A 139 7.80 16.46 -7.00
CA GLN A 139 6.58 15.83 -6.46
C GLN A 139 5.53 15.49 -7.55
N TRP A 140 5.94 15.43 -8.82
CA TRP A 140 5.03 15.13 -9.94
C TRP A 140 4.34 13.78 -9.79
N ALA A 141 5.04 12.77 -9.24
CA ALA A 141 4.47 11.45 -8.98
C ALA A 141 3.33 11.50 -7.95
N MET A 142 3.42 12.38 -6.95
CA MET A 142 2.39 12.58 -5.94
C MET A 142 1.16 13.29 -6.51
N ILE A 143 1.37 14.25 -7.41
CA ILE A 143 0.28 14.94 -8.12
C ILE A 143 -0.44 13.98 -9.07
N LEU A 144 0.30 13.21 -9.88
CA LEU A 144 -0.30 12.22 -10.80
C LEU A 144 -1.04 11.12 -10.05
N SER A 145 -0.45 10.60 -8.95
CA SER A 145 -1.12 9.63 -8.08
C SER A 145 -2.41 10.22 -7.48
N GLY A 146 -2.35 11.47 -6.99
CA GLY A 146 -3.51 12.16 -6.46
C GLY A 146 -4.62 12.36 -7.50
N ALA A 147 -4.25 12.74 -8.72
CA ALA A 147 -5.18 12.88 -9.84
C ALA A 147 -5.80 11.53 -10.25
N GLN A 148 -5.00 10.48 -10.40
CA GLN A 148 -5.47 9.13 -10.72
C GLN A 148 -6.45 8.62 -9.66
N SER A 149 -6.10 8.78 -8.37
CA SER A 149 -6.96 8.37 -7.26
C SER A 149 -8.29 9.14 -7.26
N SER A 150 -8.24 10.44 -7.52
CA SER A 150 -9.45 11.29 -7.57
C SER A 150 -10.37 10.90 -8.73
N LEU A 151 -9.80 10.64 -9.92
CA LEU A 151 -10.54 10.22 -11.10
C LEU A 151 -11.13 8.82 -10.93
N ALA A 152 -10.36 7.88 -10.39
CA ALA A 152 -10.85 6.53 -10.09
C ALA A 152 -12.00 6.58 -9.06
N GLY A 153 -11.87 7.42 -8.03
CA GLY A 153 -12.91 7.60 -7.04
C GLY A 153 -14.19 8.21 -7.62
N ALA A 154 -14.08 9.20 -8.50
CA ALA A 154 -15.23 9.75 -9.23
C ALA A 154 -15.91 8.69 -10.11
N HIS A 155 -15.12 7.85 -10.80
CA HIS A 155 -15.66 6.73 -11.58
C HIS A 155 -16.41 5.72 -10.70
N PHE A 156 -15.89 5.40 -9.52
CA PHE A 156 -16.57 4.53 -8.55
C PHE A 156 -17.88 5.12 -8.05
N ILE A 157 -17.93 6.42 -7.76
CA ILE A 157 -19.18 7.10 -7.36
C ILE A 157 -20.22 7.04 -8.48
N VAL A 158 -19.84 7.34 -9.72
CA VAL A 158 -20.76 7.26 -10.88
C VAL A 158 -21.29 5.83 -11.07
N LYS A 159 -20.42 4.82 -10.98
CA LYS A 159 -20.83 3.41 -11.03
C LYS A 159 -21.75 3.02 -9.87
N ALA A 160 -21.50 3.53 -8.67
CA ALA A 160 -22.31 3.25 -7.49
C ALA A 160 -23.74 3.83 -7.61
N THR A 161 -23.92 4.91 -8.38
CA THR A 161 -25.23 5.50 -8.67
C THR A 161 -25.96 4.88 -9.87
N GLY A 162 -25.31 3.96 -10.60
CA GLY A 162 -25.90 3.31 -11.77
C GLY A 162 -26.84 2.15 -11.41
N ASP A 163 -27.71 1.79 -12.34
CA ASP A 163 -28.67 0.69 -12.18
C ASP A 163 -28.01 -0.70 -12.21
N THR A 164 -26.78 -0.79 -12.72
CA THR A 164 -25.98 -2.02 -12.73
C THR A 164 -25.32 -2.24 -11.38
N VAL A 165 -25.67 -3.33 -10.69
CA VAL A 165 -25.05 -3.71 -9.41
C VAL A 165 -23.55 -3.95 -9.62
N PRO A 166 -22.67 -3.20 -8.95
CA PRO A 166 -21.23 -3.39 -9.06
C PRO A 166 -20.78 -4.73 -8.46
N SER A 167 -19.57 -5.13 -8.81
CA SER A 167 -18.93 -6.35 -8.34
C SER A 167 -17.54 -6.06 -7.77
N ILE A 168 -16.93 -7.06 -7.12
CA ILE A 168 -15.53 -6.95 -6.65
C ILE A 168 -14.54 -6.79 -7.81
N VAL A 169 -14.92 -7.21 -9.02
CA VAL A 169 -14.12 -7.06 -10.25
C VAL A 169 -13.95 -5.58 -10.63
N ASP A 170 -14.90 -4.72 -10.26
CA ASP A 170 -14.79 -3.28 -10.52
C ASP A 170 -13.71 -2.60 -9.66
N ILE A 171 -13.34 -3.23 -8.54
CA ILE A 171 -12.29 -2.76 -7.62
C ILE A 171 -10.92 -3.41 -7.95
N ALA A 172 -10.93 -4.57 -8.61
CA ALA A 172 -9.72 -5.34 -8.93
C ALA A 172 -8.62 -4.57 -9.69
N PRO A 173 -8.92 -3.69 -10.67
CA PRO A 173 -7.89 -2.89 -11.34
C PRO A 173 -7.09 -2.02 -10.35
N TYR A 174 -7.73 -1.48 -9.31
CA TYR A 174 -7.06 -0.67 -8.30
C TYR A 174 -6.04 -1.50 -7.48
N ALA A 175 -6.44 -2.70 -7.06
CA ALA A 175 -5.54 -3.63 -6.35
C ALA A 175 -4.40 -4.15 -7.25
N ALA A 176 -4.65 -4.32 -8.56
CA ALA A 176 -3.65 -4.74 -9.53
C ALA A 176 -2.51 -3.72 -9.70
N PHE A 177 -2.81 -2.42 -9.66
CA PHE A 177 -1.77 -1.39 -9.62
C PHE A 177 -0.89 -1.52 -8.37
N GLY A 178 -1.48 -1.79 -7.20
CA GLY A 178 -0.72 -2.08 -5.98
C GLY A 178 0.24 -3.26 -6.14
N ALA A 179 -0.24 -4.37 -6.71
CA ALA A 179 0.58 -5.54 -7.01
C ALA A 179 1.77 -5.18 -7.92
N PHE A 180 1.52 -4.43 -8.98
CA PHE A 180 2.55 -3.99 -9.92
C PHE A 180 3.66 -3.19 -9.21
N TYR A 181 3.31 -2.16 -8.44
CA TYR A 181 4.30 -1.33 -7.75
C TYR A 181 5.11 -2.10 -6.70
N PHE A 182 4.48 -3.01 -5.95
CA PHE A 182 5.20 -3.84 -4.98
C PHE A 182 6.15 -4.83 -5.64
N LEU A 183 5.75 -5.45 -6.75
CA LEU A 183 6.62 -6.35 -7.51
C LEU A 183 7.82 -5.62 -8.12
N VAL A 184 7.60 -4.45 -8.73
CA VAL A 184 8.68 -3.60 -9.26
C VAL A 184 9.67 -3.22 -8.15
N SER A 185 9.16 -2.82 -6.99
CA SER A 185 9.99 -2.49 -5.81
C SER A 185 10.81 -3.70 -5.33
N ALA A 186 10.18 -4.88 -5.25
CA ALA A 186 10.84 -6.11 -4.84
C ALA A 186 11.93 -6.57 -5.83
N ILE A 187 11.68 -6.44 -7.13
CA ILE A 187 12.63 -6.80 -8.20
C ILE A 187 13.82 -5.82 -8.19
N SER A 188 13.56 -4.51 -8.11
CA SER A 188 14.62 -3.49 -8.06
C SER A 188 15.56 -3.69 -6.86
N LEU A 189 15.00 -4.00 -5.69
CA LEU A 189 15.78 -4.29 -4.49
C LEU A 189 16.59 -5.59 -4.63
N SER A 190 16.03 -6.62 -5.30
CA SER A 190 16.71 -7.88 -5.59
C SER A 190 17.90 -7.69 -6.55
N ILE A 191 17.73 -6.87 -7.59
CA ILE A 191 18.79 -6.54 -8.55
C ILE A 191 19.90 -5.74 -7.86
N SER A 192 19.54 -4.74 -7.05
CA SER A 192 20.50 -3.93 -6.29
C SER A 192 21.32 -4.79 -5.31
N ALA A 193 20.67 -5.72 -4.59
CA ALA A 193 21.34 -6.65 -3.70
C ALA A 193 22.27 -7.63 -4.44
N TYR A 194 21.87 -8.12 -5.62
CA TYR A 194 22.71 -8.98 -6.45
C TYR A 194 23.95 -8.25 -6.97
N ARG A 195 23.79 -7.00 -7.43
CA ARG A 195 24.91 -6.15 -7.88
C ARG A 195 25.90 -5.89 -6.74
N ALA A 196 25.40 -5.54 -5.56
CA ALA A 196 26.25 -5.29 -4.39
C ALA A 196 27.07 -6.53 -3.95
N ARG A 197 26.53 -7.75 -4.13
CA ARG A 197 27.27 -8.99 -3.86
C ARG A 197 28.32 -9.33 -4.91
N ARG A 198 28.17 -8.85 -6.14
CA ARG A 198 29.10 -9.11 -7.25
C ARG A 198 30.27 -8.12 -7.28
N SER A 199 30.11 -6.97 -6.61
CA SER A 199 31.12 -5.92 -6.47
C SER A 199 31.92 -5.98 -5.16
N ALA A 200 31.65 -6.98 -4.30
CA ALA A 200 32.30 -7.21 -3.02
C ALA A 200 33.15 -8.49 -3.08
#